data_AF-A0A9D5MDV7-F1
#
_entry.id   AF-A0A9D5MDV7-F1
#
_cell.length_a   1.000
_cell.length_b   1.000
_cell.length_c   1.000
_cell.angle_alpha   90.00
_cell.angle_beta   90.00
_cell.angle_gamma   90.00
#
_symmetry.space_group_name_H-M   'P 1'
#
loop_
_entity.id
_entity.type
_entity.pdbx_description
1 polymer ?
#
loop_
_entity_poly.entity_id
_entity_poly.type
_entity_poly.pdbx_seq_one_letter_code
_entity_poly.pdbx_strand_id
1 'polypeptide(L)'
;MVSASLDMLEESLIKKIGVMDKIQEENEKQKELLKNPDDVDEEAFNKILDVKGELIDQLLKLDDGFQTLFDKVKKEVGDNKELYKDQIRRMQGLIQDITAKSASIEAAEHRNKKLAEDYFSQARQKMNLGKQKSAAAFNYYKTMNNFQNIPPQFLDNKN
;
A
#
# COMPACT_ATOMS: atom_id res chain seq x y z
N MET A 1 -18.80 18.09 17.49
CA MET A 1 -17.82 17.05 17.90
C MET A 1 -17.87 15.88 16.91
N VAL A 2 -18.98 15.13 16.82
CA VAL A 2 -19.10 13.95 15.92
C VAL A 2 -18.94 14.27 14.43
N SER A 3 -19.61 15.31 13.90
CA SER A 3 -19.48 15.68 12.49
C SER A 3 -18.03 15.97 12.09
N ALA A 4 -17.31 16.75 12.90
CA ALA A 4 -15.90 17.07 12.63
C ALA A 4 -15.02 15.80 12.65
N SER A 5 -15.29 14.85 13.55
CA SER A 5 -14.59 13.57 13.57
C SER A 5 -14.90 12.71 12.34
N LEU A 6 -16.14 12.74 11.84
CA LEU A 6 -16.51 12.06 10.59
C LEU A 6 -15.81 12.68 9.38
N ASP A 7 -15.73 14.01 9.33
CA ASP A 7 -15.01 14.71 8.27
C ASP A 7 -13.51 14.33 8.29
N MET A 8 -12.90 14.22 9.47
CA MET A 8 -11.52 13.73 9.63
C MET A 8 -11.33 12.27 9.20
N LEU A 9 -12.32 11.40 9.46
CA LEU A 9 -12.29 10.01 8.98
C LEU A 9 -12.38 9.95 7.46
N GLU A 10 -13.26 10.75 6.85
CA GLU A 10 -13.41 10.87 5.40
C GLU A 10 -12.10 11.38 4.77
N GLU A 11 -11.49 12.42 5.32
CA GLU A 11 -10.18 12.91 4.88
C GLU A 11 -9.07 11.85 5.00
N SER A 12 -9.08 11.04 6.07
CA SER A 12 -8.10 9.97 6.24
C SER A 12 -8.21 8.92 5.14
N LEU A 13 -9.44 8.54 4.76
CA LEU A 13 -9.69 7.61 3.65
C LEU A 13 -9.22 8.20 2.30
N ILE A 14 -9.50 9.49 2.05
CA ILE A 14 -9.02 10.18 0.84
C ILE A 14 -7.49 10.21 0.78
N LYS A 15 -6.83 10.51 1.92
CA LYS A 15 -5.36 10.47 2.01
C LYS A 15 -4.83 9.06 1.76
N LYS A 16 -5.49 8.02 2.29
CA LYS A 16 -5.12 6.62 2.05
C LYS A 16 -5.16 6.30 0.56
N ILE A 17 -6.23 6.68 -0.14
CA ILE A 17 -6.34 6.52 -1.60
C ILE A 17 -5.17 7.19 -2.33
N GLY A 18 -4.85 8.44 -1.99
CA GLY A 18 -3.74 9.16 -2.62
C GLY A 18 -2.36 8.51 -2.38
N VAL A 19 -2.15 7.86 -1.23
CA VAL A 19 -0.93 7.08 -0.98
C VAL A 19 -0.93 5.78 -1.79
N MET A 20 -2.08 5.12 -1.90
CA MET A 20 -2.23 3.91 -2.72
C MET A 20 -2.00 4.18 -4.21
N ASP A 21 -2.44 5.33 -4.73
CA ASP A 21 -2.16 5.77 -6.10
C ASP A 21 -0.66 5.86 -6.36
N LYS A 22 0.09 6.46 -5.44
CA LYS A 22 1.56 6.55 -5.54
C LYS A 22 2.21 5.17 -5.50
N ILE A 23 1.71 4.24 -4.67
CA ILE A 23 2.21 2.86 -4.66
C ILE A 23 1.94 2.18 -6.02
N GLN A 24 0.80 2.41 -6.65
CA GLN A 24 0.52 1.92 -8.01
C GLN A 24 1.50 2.50 -9.03
N GLU A 25 1.84 3.78 -8.94
CA GLU A 25 2.85 4.41 -9.81
C GLU A 25 4.24 3.78 -9.61
N GLU A 26 4.68 3.61 -8.36
CA GLU A 26 5.96 2.95 -8.05
C GLU A 26 5.98 1.48 -8.48
N ASN A 27 4.82 0.81 -8.48
CA ASN A 27 4.67 -0.53 -9.02
C ASN A 27 4.91 -0.59 -10.53
N GLU A 28 4.33 0.34 -11.29
CA GLU A 28 4.59 0.39 -12.73
C GLU A 28 6.04 0.80 -13.02
N LYS A 29 6.63 1.73 -12.25
CA LYS A 29 8.07 2.07 -12.39
C LYS A 29 8.96 0.85 -12.13
N GLN A 30 8.70 0.09 -11.06
CA GLN A 30 9.45 -1.14 -10.77
C GLN A 30 9.33 -2.15 -11.92
N LYS A 31 8.12 -2.35 -12.43
CA LYS A 31 7.85 -3.26 -13.54
C LYS A 31 8.66 -2.86 -14.78
N GLU A 32 8.57 -1.59 -15.20
CA GLU A 32 9.31 -1.07 -16.36
C GLU A 32 10.83 -1.25 -16.19
N LEU A 33 11.35 -0.94 -15.00
CA LEU A 33 12.76 -1.09 -14.68
C LEU A 33 13.23 -2.55 -14.74
N LEU A 34 12.40 -3.49 -14.29
CA LEU A 34 12.74 -4.92 -14.26
C LEU A 34 12.37 -5.69 -15.54
N LYS A 35 11.80 -5.04 -16.56
CA LYS A 35 11.48 -5.68 -17.85
C LYS A 35 12.72 -6.25 -18.55
N ASN A 36 13.85 -5.55 -18.44
CA ASN A 36 15.12 -6.00 -18.99
C ASN A 36 16.11 -6.30 -17.84
N PRO A 37 16.16 -7.54 -17.34
CA PRO A 37 17.00 -7.90 -16.19
C PRO A 37 18.51 -7.75 -16.44
N ASP A 38 18.95 -7.59 -17.69
CA ASP A 38 20.35 -7.41 -18.06
C ASP A 38 20.83 -5.97 -17.96
N ASP A 39 19.91 -5.00 -17.89
CA ASP A 39 20.18 -3.56 -17.90
C ASP A 39 19.33 -2.84 -16.85
N VAL A 40 19.40 -3.33 -15.61
CA VAL A 40 18.69 -2.74 -14.48
C VAL A 40 19.57 -1.68 -13.83
N ASP A 41 19.08 -0.45 -13.77
CA ASP A 41 19.65 0.59 -12.91
C ASP A 41 19.38 0.25 -11.43
N GLU A 42 20.42 -0.19 -10.73
CA GLU A 42 20.36 -0.58 -9.33
C GLU A 42 20.05 0.59 -8.38
N GLU A 43 20.49 1.80 -8.71
CA GLU A 43 20.23 2.98 -7.88
C GLU A 43 18.76 3.38 -8.02
N ALA A 44 18.23 3.40 -9.25
CA ALA A 44 16.82 3.62 -9.50
C ALA A 44 15.96 2.54 -8.81
N PHE A 45 16.39 1.28 -8.85
CA PHE A 45 15.66 0.19 -8.19
C PHE A 45 15.61 0.38 -6.67
N ASN A 46 16.75 0.65 -6.03
CA ASN A 46 16.78 0.89 -4.58
C ASN A 46 15.91 2.08 -4.19
N LYS A 47 15.96 3.18 -4.96
CA LYS A 47 15.12 4.36 -4.72
C LYS A 47 13.63 4.03 -4.77
N ILE A 48 13.19 3.21 -5.74
CA ILE A 48 11.79 2.77 -5.81
C ILE A 48 11.40 1.99 -4.54
N LEU A 49 12.28 1.12 -4.05
CA LEU A 49 12.01 0.34 -2.82
C LEU A 49 11.95 1.20 -1.56
N ASP A 50 12.81 2.21 -1.46
CA ASP A 50 12.80 3.16 -0.36
C ASP A 50 11.51 3.99 -0.35
N VAL A 51 11.14 4.55 -1.51
CA VAL A 51 9.88 5.30 -1.68
C VAL A 51 8.66 4.43 -1.35
N LYS A 52 8.63 3.18 -1.83
CA LYS A 52 7.56 2.24 -1.47
C LYS A 52 7.50 1.97 0.03
N GLY A 53 8.66 1.81 0.69
CA GLY A 53 8.74 1.64 2.14
C GLY A 53 8.13 2.82 2.89
N GLU A 54 8.49 4.05 2.51
CA GLU A 54 7.92 5.27 3.10
C GLU A 54 6.40 5.37 2.91
N LEU A 55 5.90 5.03 1.72
CA LEU A 55 4.47 5.03 1.41
C LEU A 55 3.71 3.96 2.23
N ILE A 56 4.30 2.78 2.43
CA ILE A 56 3.74 1.72 3.29
C ILE A 56 3.67 2.19 4.74
N ASP A 57 4.74 2.78 5.26
CA ASP A 57 4.76 3.33 6.61
C ASP A 57 3.72 4.45 6.77
N GLN A 58 3.50 5.25 5.72
CA GLN A 58 2.45 6.27 5.71
C GLN A 58 1.04 5.64 5.74
N LEU A 59 0.78 4.56 4.98
CA LEU A 59 -0.48 3.83 5.03
C LEU A 59 -0.75 3.28 6.43
N LEU A 60 0.23 2.62 7.05
CA LEU A 60 0.09 2.05 8.39
C LEU A 60 -0.27 3.12 9.42
N LYS A 61 0.39 4.28 9.37
CA LYS A 61 0.08 5.42 10.27
C LYS A 61 -1.32 5.99 10.04
N LEU A 62 -1.76 6.07 8.78
CA LEU A 62 -3.12 6.53 8.45
C LEU A 62 -4.17 5.55 8.98
N ASP A 63 -3.91 4.24 8.86
CA ASP A 63 -4.81 3.19 9.38
C ASP A 63 -4.90 3.21 10.89
N ASP A 64 -3.78 3.31 11.61
CA ASP A 64 -3.76 3.41 13.07
C ASP A 64 -4.54 4.64 13.56
N GLY A 65 -4.33 5.79 12.90
CA GLY A 65 -5.02 7.04 13.19
C GLY A 65 -6.53 6.95 12.91
N PHE A 66 -6.89 6.33 11.78
CA PHE A 66 -8.29 6.08 11.40
C PHE A 66 -8.98 5.19 12.43
N GLN A 67 -8.40 4.04 12.78
CA GLN A 67 -8.98 3.08 13.71
C GLN A 67 -9.21 3.73 15.10
N THR A 68 -8.22 4.46 15.59
CA THR A 68 -8.30 5.18 16.87
C THR A 68 -9.45 6.19 16.90
N LEU A 69 -9.66 6.93 15.81
CA LEU A 69 -10.73 7.92 15.71
C LEU A 69 -12.10 7.24 15.51
N PHE A 70 -12.16 6.21 14.66
CA PHE A 70 -13.38 5.46 14.38
C PHE A 70 -13.92 4.80 15.65
N ASP A 71 -13.07 4.17 16.46
CA ASP A 71 -13.48 3.51 17.70
C ASP A 71 -14.10 4.46 18.71
N LYS A 72 -13.67 5.74 18.72
CA LYS A 72 -14.24 6.78 19.60
C LYS A 72 -15.62 7.23 19.15
N VAL A 73 -15.88 7.27 17.84
CA VAL A 73 -17.12 7.87 17.30
C VAL A 73 -18.16 6.86 16.82
N LYS A 74 -17.78 5.60 16.61
CA LYS A 74 -18.69 4.56 16.07
C LYS A 74 -19.97 4.36 16.89
N LYS A 75 -19.91 4.53 18.22
CA LYS A 75 -21.08 4.41 19.09
C LYS A 75 -22.06 5.57 18.88
N GLU A 76 -21.55 6.81 18.94
CA GLU A 76 -22.37 8.02 18.79
C GLU A 76 -22.98 8.13 17.38
N VAL A 77 -22.24 7.68 16.36
CA VAL A 77 -22.74 7.55 14.98
C VAL A 77 -23.80 6.45 14.88
N GLY A 78 -23.60 5.32 15.57
CA GLY A 78 -24.53 4.19 15.59
C GLY A 78 -25.90 4.55 16.17
N ASP A 79 -25.92 5.36 17.22
CA ASP A 79 -27.15 5.83 17.88
C ASP A 79 -27.90 6.90 17.05
N ASN A 80 -27.23 7.53 16.07
CA ASN A 80 -27.75 8.65 15.27
C ASN A 80 -27.53 8.47 13.76
N LYS A 81 -27.60 7.23 13.24
CA LYS A 81 -27.23 6.91 11.85
C LYS A 81 -27.91 7.77 10.79
N GLU A 82 -29.19 8.10 10.96
CA GLU A 82 -29.93 8.90 9.98
C GLU A 82 -29.37 10.32 9.84
N LEU A 83 -28.81 10.90 10.90
CA LEU A 83 -28.21 12.23 10.87
C LEU A 83 -26.92 12.28 10.04
N TYR A 84 -26.19 11.17 9.98
CA TYR A 84 -24.87 11.07 9.33
C TYR A 84 -24.88 10.22 8.05
N LYS A 85 -26.07 9.89 7.55
CA LYS A 85 -26.27 8.93 6.46
C LYS A 85 -25.45 9.23 5.21
N ASP A 86 -25.37 10.50 4.83
CA ASP A 86 -24.65 10.90 3.62
C ASP A 86 -23.12 10.83 3.80
N GLN A 87 -22.60 11.22 4.97
CA GLN A 87 -21.18 11.02 5.32
C GLN A 87 -20.82 9.53 5.35
N ILE A 88 -21.67 8.69 5.96
CA ILE A 88 -21.48 7.24 5.99
C ILE A 88 -21.42 6.67 4.58
N ARG A 89 -22.34 7.06 3.69
CA ARG A 89 -22.36 6.61 2.29
C ARG A 89 -21.09 6.99 1.54
N ARG A 90 -20.58 8.22 1.71
CA ARG A 90 -19.33 8.64 1.07
C ARG A 90 -18.13 7.83 1.58
N MET A 91 -18.00 7.67 2.90
CA MET A 91 -16.94 6.83 3.47
C MET A 91 -17.02 5.38 2.99
N GLN A 92 -18.23 4.81 2.86
CA GLN A 92 -18.42 3.47 2.29
C GLN A 92 -17.92 3.38 0.83
N GLY A 93 -18.19 4.40 0.01
CA GLY A 93 -17.63 4.48 -1.35
C GLY A 93 -16.11 4.54 -1.36
N LEU A 94 -15.51 5.38 -0.51
CA LEU A 94 -14.05 5.48 -0.38
C LEU A 94 -13.42 4.15 0.08
N ILE A 95 -14.08 3.42 0.98
CA ILE A 95 -13.65 2.09 1.43
C ILE A 95 -13.70 1.07 0.30
N GLN A 96 -14.73 1.13 -0.56
CA GLN A 96 -14.80 0.27 -1.76
C GLN A 96 -13.65 0.58 -2.72
N ASP A 97 -13.33 1.85 -2.95
CA ASP A 97 -12.22 2.28 -3.80
C ASP A 97 -10.87 1.80 -3.23
N ILE A 98 -10.65 1.95 -1.91
CA ILE A 98 -9.49 1.42 -1.21
C ILE A 98 -9.39 -0.09 -1.42
N THR A 99 -10.49 -0.83 -1.25
CA THR A 99 -10.50 -2.29 -1.42
C THR A 99 -10.12 -2.70 -2.84
N ALA A 100 -10.67 -2.03 -3.85
CA ALA A 100 -10.33 -2.29 -5.25
C ALA A 100 -8.85 -1.97 -5.56
N LYS A 101 -8.33 -0.87 -5.02
CA LYS A 101 -6.93 -0.48 -5.17
C LYS A 101 -5.99 -1.46 -4.48
N SER A 102 -6.33 -1.96 -3.29
CA SER A 102 -5.53 -2.99 -2.60
C SER A 102 -5.38 -4.23 -3.46
N ALA A 103 -6.47 -4.76 -4.01
CA ALA A 103 -6.44 -5.91 -4.91
C ALA A 103 -5.59 -5.64 -6.16
N SER A 104 -5.68 -4.43 -6.74
CA SER A 104 -4.85 -4.05 -7.88
C SER A 104 -3.37 -3.95 -7.54
N ILE A 105 -3.02 -3.41 -6.36
CA ILE A 105 -1.64 -3.30 -5.89
C ILE A 105 -1.06 -4.69 -5.62
N GLU A 106 -1.80 -5.55 -4.91
CA GLU A 106 -1.38 -6.93 -4.65
C GLU A 106 -1.10 -7.70 -5.94
N ALA A 107 -1.99 -7.59 -6.93
CA ALA A 107 -1.80 -8.22 -8.23
C ALA A 107 -0.56 -7.67 -8.97
N ALA A 108 -0.29 -6.36 -8.86
CA ALA A 108 0.90 -5.73 -9.45
C ALA A 108 2.18 -6.17 -8.74
N GLU A 109 2.20 -6.19 -7.40
CA GLU A 109 3.34 -6.64 -6.61
C GLU A 109 3.66 -8.12 -6.86
N HIS A 110 2.63 -8.97 -7.01
CA HIS A 110 2.86 -10.37 -7.38
C HIS A 110 3.60 -10.51 -8.72
N ARG A 111 3.26 -9.68 -9.72
CA ARG A 111 3.97 -9.66 -11.01
C ARG A 111 5.40 -9.12 -10.86
N ASN A 112 5.55 -8.02 -10.12
CA ASN A 112 6.84 -7.39 -9.88
C ASN A 112 7.80 -8.27 -9.09
N LYS A 113 7.28 -9.07 -8.16
CA LYS A 113 8.04 -10.08 -7.42
C LYS A 113 8.68 -11.09 -8.35
N LYS A 114 7.93 -11.61 -9.32
CA LYS A 114 8.47 -12.54 -10.30
C LYS A 114 9.61 -11.91 -11.11
N LEU A 115 9.43 -10.67 -11.58
CA LEU A 115 10.47 -9.93 -12.30
C LEU A 115 11.72 -9.70 -11.44
N ALA A 116 11.54 -9.36 -10.16
CA ALA A 116 12.63 -9.16 -9.23
C ALA A 116 13.38 -10.48 -8.95
N GLU A 117 12.66 -11.59 -8.76
CA GLU A 117 13.24 -12.92 -8.58
C GLU A 117 14.06 -13.35 -9.80
N ASP A 118 13.54 -13.13 -11.02
CA ASP A 118 14.24 -13.40 -12.27
C ASP A 118 15.52 -12.55 -12.38
N TYR A 119 15.43 -11.24 -12.08
CA TYR A 119 16.58 -10.33 -12.04
C TYR A 119 17.67 -10.82 -11.07
N PHE A 120 17.30 -11.13 -9.81
CA PHE A 120 18.27 -11.60 -8.82
C PHE A 120 18.85 -12.96 -9.18
N SER A 121 18.07 -13.83 -9.83
CA SER A 121 18.54 -15.14 -10.31
C SER A 121 19.62 -14.98 -11.39
N GLN A 122 19.37 -14.13 -12.37
CA GLN A 122 20.33 -13.85 -13.44
C GLN A 122 21.59 -13.15 -12.89
N ALA A 123 21.42 -12.22 -11.95
CA ALA A 123 22.54 -11.57 -11.28
C ALA A 123 23.45 -12.57 -10.55
N ARG A 124 22.86 -13.58 -9.90
CA ARG A 124 23.59 -14.70 -9.25
C ARG A 124 24.33 -15.56 -10.26
N GLN A 125 23.67 -15.98 -11.34
CA GLN A 125 24.28 -16.84 -12.37
C GLN A 125 25.46 -16.18 -13.07
N LYS A 126 25.41 -14.87 -13.29
CA LYS A 126 26.49 -14.09 -13.91
C LYS A 126 27.70 -13.84 -12.98
N MET A 127 27.79 -14.51 -11.82
CA MET A 127 28.81 -14.32 -10.76
C MET A 127 28.98 -12.88 -10.24
N ASN A 128 28.09 -11.97 -10.65
CA ASN A 128 28.11 -10.55 -10.33
C ASN A 128 27.37 -10.27 -9.01
N LEU A 129 27.60 -11.07 -7.97
CA LEU A 129 27.04 -10.80 -6.64
C LEU A 129 27.86 -9.70 -5.94
N GLY A 130 27.78 -8.47 -6.45
CA GLY A 130 28.30 -7.31 -5.75
C GLY A 130 27.54 -7.10 -4.43
N LYS A 131 28.19 -6.47 -3.44
CA LYS A 131 27.55 -6.10 -2.16
C LYS A 131 26.23 -5.33 -2.36
N GLN A 132 26.15 -4.50 -3.40
CA GLN A 132 24.97 -3.71 -3.76
C GLN A 132 23.77 -4.56 -4.19
N LYS A 133 23.96 -5.57 -5.06
CA LYS A 133 22.87 -6.47 -5.48
C LYS A 133 22.31 -7.32 -4.33
N SER A 134 23.18 -7.76 -3.42
CA SER A 134 22.74 -8.47 -2.21
C SER A 134 21.95 -7.55 -1.27
N ALA A 135 22.33 -6.28 -1.16
CA ALA A 135 21.60 -5.28 -0.37
C ALA A 135 20.24 -4.94 -0.99
N ALA A 136 20.19 -4.79 -2.32
CA ALA A 136 18.94 -4.54 -3.05
C ALA A 136 17.93 -5.69 -2.89
N ALA A 137 18.40 -6.96 -2.95
CA ALA A 137 17.55 -8.12 -2.67
C ALA A 137 17.03 -8.12 -1.24
N PHE A 138 17.89 -7.81 -0.26
CA PHE A 138 17.48 -7.71 1.14
C PHE A 138 16.43 -6.60 1.36
N ASN A 139 16.69 -5.40 0.83
CA ASN A 139 15.77 -4.27 0.90
C ASN A 139 14.42 -4.61 0.25
N TYR A 140 14.44 -5.28 -0.91
CA TYR A 140 13.24 -5.74 -1.58
C TYR A 140 12.38 -6.62 -0.67
N TYR A 141 12.95 -7.70 -0.14
CA TYR A 141 12.20 -8.61 0.73
C TYR A 141 11.72 -7.92 2.01
N LYS A 142 12.50 -6.99 2.57
CA LYS A 142 12.10 -6.20 3.74
C LYS A 142 10.87 -5.32 3.43
N THR A 143 10.91 -4.54 2.36
CA THR A 143 9.79 -3.66 1.96
C THR A 143 8.54 -4.47 1.64
N MET A 144 8.68 -5.59 0.93
CA MET A 144 7.54 -6.46 0.59
C MET A 144 6.95 -7.16 1.82
N ASN A 145 7.78 -7.57 2.79
CA ASN A 145 7.28 -8.16 4.03
C ASN A 145 6.48 -7.15 4.86
N ASN A 146 6.90 -5.88 4.87
CA ASN A 146 6.13 -4.81 5.50
C ASN A 146 4.80 -4.57 4.78
N PHE A 147 4.75 -4.69 3.45
CA PHE A 147 3.51 -4.61 2.68
C PHE A 147 2.49 -5.68 3.08
N GLN A 148 2.94 -6.93 3.32
CA GLN A 148 2.06 -8.02 3.78
C GLN A 148 1.44 -7.79 5.17
N ASN A 149 2.03 -6.91 5.99
CA ASN A 149 1.50 -6.55 7.30
C ASN A 149 0.40 -5.47 7.24
N ILE A 150 0.07 -4.93 6.06
CA ILE A 150 -1.13 -4.11 5.88
C ILE A 150 -2.32 -5.06 5.90
N PRO A 151 -3.16 -5.06 6.95
CA PRO A 151 -4.20 -6.06 7.04
C PRO A 151 -5.22 -5.80 5.92
N PRO A 152 -5.85 -6.84 5.35
CA PRO A 152 -7.00 -6.67 4.49
C PRO A 152 -8.20 -6.20 5.33
N GLN A 153 -8.20 -4.93 5.76
CA GLN A 153 -9.13 -4.41 6.76
C GLN A 153 -10.58 -4.26 6.26
N PHE A 154 -10.92 -4.81 5.08
CA PHE A 154 -12.30 -4.89 4.58
C PHE A 154 -12.64 -6.22 3.90
N LEU A 155 -11.81 -7.26 4.09
CA LEU A 155 -12.20 -8.63 3.73
C LEU A 155 -12.67 -9.35 4.99
N ASP A 156 -13.95 -9.15 5.31
CA ASP A 156 -14.92 -10.19 5.63
C ASP A 156 -16.10 -9.57 6.39
N ASN A 157 -17.22 -9.41 5.70
CA ASN A 157 -18.55 -9.47 6.29
C ASN A 157 -19.40 -10.28 5.32
N LYS A 158 -19.02 -11.55 5.09
CA LYS A 158 -19.98 -12.53 4.61
C LYS A 158 -20.64 -13.21 5.82
N ASN A 159 -21.88 -12.79 6.04
CA ASN A 159 -22.96 -13.36 6.86
C ASN A 159 -23.07 -12.84 8.30
#